data_AF-A0A0X3WXI3-F1
#
_entry.id   AF-A0A0X3WXI3-F1
#
_cell.length_a   1.000
_cell.length_b   1.000
_cell.length_c   1.000
_cell.angle_alpha   90.00
_cell.angle_beta   90.00
_cell.angle_gamma   90.00
#
_symmetry.space_group_name_H-M   'P 1'
#
loop_
_entity.id
_entity.type
_entity.pdbx_description
1 polymer ?
#
loop_
_entity_poly.entity_id
_entity_poly.type
_entity_poly.pdbx_seq_one_letter_code
_entity_poly.pdbx_strand_id
1 'polypeptide(L)' 'MERGAAVLETGAGAIEFGIREGTAAFLDMRTRAGSVSQPLTEVRDAGDAKETLKVRARAGMGDIAVRRA' A
#
# COMPACT_ATOMS: atom_id res chain seq x y z
N MET A 1 6.91 -0.68 -19.22
CA MET A 1 6.01 -1.43 -18.33
C MET A 1 6.85 -1.94 -17.18
N GLU A 2 7.08 -1.07 -16.21
CA GLU A 2 7.95 -1.37 -15.08
C GLU A 2 7.02 -1.76 -13.94
N ARG A 3 7.21 -2.98 -13.43
CA ARG A 3 6.35 -3.58 -12.42
C ARG A 3 7.18 -3.74 -11.15
N GLY A 4 6.97 -2.83 -10.21
CA GLY A 4 7.55 -2.93 -8.87
C GLY A 4 6.69 -3.79 -7.97
N ALA A 5 7.31 -4.48 -7.02
CA ALA A 5 6.62 -5.14 -5.91
C ALA A 5 7.34 -4.87 -4.60
N ALA A 6 6.59 -4.51 -3.57
CA ALA A 6 7.08 -4.31 -2.21
C ALA A 6 6.26 -5.17 -1.25
N VAL A 7 6.93 -5.88 -0.35
CA VAL A 7 6.30 -6.70 0.68
C VAL A 7 6.80 -6.22 2.03
N LEU A 8 5.88 -5.81 2.90
CA LEU A 8 6.15 -5.34 4.25
C LEU A 8 5.37 -6.22 5.21
N GLU A 9 6.05 -6.92 6.10
CA GLU A 9 5.44 -7.81 7.09
C GLU A 9 5.98 -7.49 8.48
N THR A 10 5.07 -7.27 9.44
CA THR A 10 5.44 -7.05 10.85
C THR A 10 4.54 -7.86 11.77
N GLY A 11 5.11 -8.38 12.86
CA GLY A 11 4.36 -9.10 13.89
C GLY A 11 3.61 -8.16 14.84
N ALA A 12 4.26 -7.05 15.24
CA ALA A 12 3.70 -6.03 16.12
C ALA A 12 4.30 -4.67 15.75
N GLY A 13 3.46 -3.68 15.48
CA GLY A 13 3.87 -2.33 15.08
C GLY A 13 3.07 -1.80 13.89
N ALA A 14 3.20 -0.49 13.64
CA ALA A 14 2.55 0.17 12.52
C ALA A 14 3.40 0.08 11.24
N ILE A 15 2.73 -0.02 10.08
CA ILE A 15 3.38 0.06 8.77
C ILE A 15 2.96 1.37 8.10
N GLU A 16 3.94 2.18 7.72
CA GLU A 16 3.73 3.42 6.95
C GLU A 16 4.58 3.46 5.70
N PHE A 17 3.96 3.77 4.55
CA PHE A 17 4.67 3.95 3.29
C PHE A 17 4.02 5.01 2.40
N GLY A 18 4.86 5.63 1.56
CA GLY A 18 4.47 6.63 0.59
C GLY A 18 4.47 6.07 -0.83
N ILE A 19 3.49 6.45 -1.63
CA ILE A 19 3.46 6.15 -3.07
C ILE A 19 3.65 7.44 -3.85
N ARG A 20 4.57 7.39 -4.82
CA ARG A 20 4.85 8.48 -5.75
C ARG A 20 3.62 8.82 -6.59
N GLU A 21 3.37 10.11 -6.75
CA GLU A 21 2.31 10.60 -7.63
C GLU A 21 2.49 10.14 -9.08
N GLY A 22 1.38 9.76 -9.72
CA GLY A 22 1.37 9.27 -11.11
C GLY A 22 1.73 7.79 -11.29
N THR A 23 2.02 7.06 -10.21
CA THR A 23 2.19 5.60 -10.23
C THR A 23 0.89 4.91 -9.82
N ALA A 24 0.44 3.92 -10.60
CA ALA A 24 -0.69 3.10 -10.19
C ALA A 24 -0.23 2.06 -9.16
N ALA A 25 -0.81 2.10 -7.97
CA ALA A 25 -0.46 1.18 -6.91
C ALA A 25 -1.58 0.23 -6.55
N PHE A 26 -1.27 -1.05 -6.51
CA PHE A 26 -2.15 -2.09 -5.99
C PHE A 26 -1.77 -2.36 -4.55
N LEU A 27 -2.70 -2.07 -3.63
CA LEU A 27 -2.49 -2.18 -2.20
C LEU A 27 -3.23 -3.40 -1.66
N ASP A 28 -2.48 -4.37 -1.15
CA ASP A 28 -3.00 -5.50 -0.38
C ASP A 28 -2.56 -5.31 1.06
N MET A 29 -3.43 -4.70 1.87
CA MET A 29 -3.12 -4.37 3.26
C MET A 29 -4.01 -5.17 4.18
N ARG A 30 -3.38 -5.96 5.06
CA ARG A 30 -4.10 -6.87 5.96
C ARG A 30 -3.50 -6.81 7.35
N THR A 31 -4.29 -6.35 8.31
CA THR A 31 -3.95 -6.40 9.73
C THR A 31 -4.82 -7.42 10.46
N ARG A 32 -4.27 -8.14 11.44
CA ARG A 32 -5.04 -9.07 12.27
C ARG A 32 -5.67 -8.37 13.49
N ALA A 33 -5.03 -7.35 14.04
CA ALA A 33 -5.57 -6.52 15.12
C ALA A 33 -5.06 -5.08 14.99
N GLY A 34 -5.87 -4.20 14.40
CA GLY A 34 -5.55 -2.80 14.13
C GLY A 34 -6.46 -2.20 13.06
N SER A 35 -6.12 -1.00 12.59
CA SER A 35 -6.86 -0.32 11.51
C SER A 35 -6.01 -0.18 10.24
N VAL A 36 -6.66 -0.19 9.09
CA VAL A 36 -6.02 0.15 7.81
C VAL A 36 -6.55 1.52 7.38
N SER A 37 -5.65 2.49 7.22
CA SER A 37 -5.95 3.86 6.80
C SER A 37 -5.38 4.14 5.43
N GLN A 38 -6.27 4.43 4.48
CA GLN A 38 -5.95 4.69 3.09
C GLN A 38 -6.56 6.03 2.67
N PRO A 39 -5.92 7.18 2.97
CA PRO A 39 -6.35 8.49 2.48
C PRO A 39 -6.20 8.63 0.95
N LEU A 40 -5.71 7.61 0.25
CA LEU A 40 -5.65 7.55 -1.19
C LEU A 40 -7.04 7.33 -1.77
N THR A 41 -7.40 8.08 -2.81
CA THR A 41 -8.60 7.81 -3.60
C THR A 41 -8.49 6.39 -4.17
N GLU A 42 -9.41 5.51 -3.77
CA GLU A 42 -9.49 4.16 -4.34
C GLU A 42 -9.82 4.29 -5.82
N VAL A 43 -8.91 3.81 -6.66
CA VAL A 43 -9.12 3.69 -8.10
C VAL A 43 -9.10 2.21 -8.42
N ARG A 44 -10.17 1.72 -9.06
CA ARG A 44 -10.30 0.29 -9.40
C ARG A 44 -9.31 -0.17 -10.48
N ASP A 45 -8.73 0.79 -11.22
CA ASP A 45 -7.92 0.52 -12.39
C ASP A 45 -6.65 1.38 -12.41
N ALA A 46 -5.57 0.80 -12.92
CA ALA A 46 -4.29 1.48 -13.10
C ALA A 46 -4.33 2.61 -14.15
N GLY A 47 -5.43 2.78 -14.89
CA GLY A 47 -5.59 3.81 -15.91
C GLY A 47 -4.45 3.81 -16.93
N ASP A 48 -3.95 5.01 -17.25
CA ASP A 48 -2.80 5.26 -18.16
C ASP A 48 -1.44 5.19 -17.45
N ALA A 49 -1.37 4.67 -16.21
CA ALA A 49 -0.11 4.66 -15.47
C ALA A 49 0.92 3.76 -16.17
N LYS A 50 2.01 4.38 -16.66
CA LYS A 50 3.16 3.66 -17.24
C LYS A 50 3.88 2.76 -16.24
N GLU A 51 3.72 3.07 -14.96
CA GLU A 51 4.40 2.51 -13.80
C GLU A 51 3.35 1.86 -12.88
N THR A 52 3.56 0.58 -12.54
CA THR A 52 2.67 -0.12 -11.59
C THR A 52 3.45 -0.68 -10.40
N LEU A 53 2.99 -0.38 -9.19
CA LEU A 53 3.60 -0.85 -7.95
C LEU A 53 2.63 -1.72 -7.15
N LYS A 54 3.01 -2.95 -6.84
CA LYS A 54 2.23 -3.81 -5.95
C LYS A 54 2.79 -3.72 -4.54
N VAL A 55 2.01 -3.25 -3.58
CA VAL A 55 2.41 -3.22 -2.17
C VAL A 55 1.57 -4.20 -1.38
N ARG A 56 2.22 -5.16 -0.75
CA ARG A 56 1.62 -6.08 0.22
C ARG A 56 2.09 -5.68 1.61
N ALA A 57 1.19 -5.15 2.43
CA ALA A 57 1.49 -4.84 3.83
C ALA A 57 0.70 -5.77 4.75
N ARG A 58 1.39 -6.50 5.61
CA ARG A 58 0.76 -7.36 6.63
C ARG A 58 1.24 -7.01 8.02
N ALA A 59 0.28 -6.75 8.90
CA ALA A 59 0.54 -6.51 10.32
C ALA A 59 -0.18 -7.55 11.18
N GLY A 60 0.53 -8.12 12.16
CA GLY A 60 -0.09 -8.96 13.18
C GLY A 60 -0.92 -8.11 14.15
N MET A 61 -0.29 -7.16 14.81
CA MET A 61 -0.94 -6.22 15.71
C MET A 61 -0.42 -4.80 15.47
N GLY A 62 -1.27 -3.90 14.99
CA GLY A 62 -0.91 -2.54 14.64
C GLY A 62 -1.60 -2.00 13.38
N ASP A 63 -1.46 -0.70 13.19
CA ASP A 63 -2.13 0.04 12.12
C ASP A 63 -1.30 0.08 10.84
N ILE A 64 -1.98 0.10 9.69
CA ILE A 64 -1.35 0.24 8.39
C ILE A 64 -1.83 1.55 7.78
N ALA A 65 -0.92 2.46 7.50
CA ALA A 65 -1.25 3.74 6.86
C ALA A 65 -0.44 3.93 5.58
N VAL A 66 -1.11 4.43 4.56
CA VAL A 66 -0.49 4.76 3.26
C VAL A 66 -0.71 6.23 2.95
N ARG A 67 0.30 6.89 2.39
CA ARG A 67 0.20 8.31 1.98
C ARG A 67 0.66 8.51 0.54
N ARG A 68 0.19 9.59 -0.10
CA ARG A 68 0.89 10.12 -1.28
C ARG A 68 2.15 10.85 -0.84
N ALA A 69 3.23 10.66 -1.58
CA ALA A 69 4.50 11.37 -1.42
C ALA A 69 4.72 12.33 -2.58
#